data_AF-A0A0V0G6Z7-F1
#
_entry.id   AF-A0A0V0G6Z7-F1
#
_cell.length_a   1.000
_cell.length_b   1.000
_cell.length_c   1.000
_cell.angle_alpha   90.00
_cell.angle_beta   90.00
_cell.angle_gamma   90.00
#
_symmetry.space_group_name_H-M   'P 1'
#
loop_
_entity.id
_entity.type
_entity.pdbx_description
1 polymer ?
#
loop_
_entity_poly.entity_id
_entity_poly.type
_entity_poly.pdbx_seq_one_letter_code
_entity_poly.pdbx_strand_id
1 'polypeptide(L)'
;MSCNYSDGLSSYENKGKVGLKEIFEPEESVTKKVKELAKWINSANHVVVHTGAGISTSAGIPDFRGPKGVWTLEKQGLKPSVNISFDDAVPTNTHMALLEMINAGKIHYIVSQNIDGLHLRSGLPRDHISELHGNMFTEQCHVCKRQFVRKSATISVGQKCLNVPCPSIKVNSRACRGKMYDTILDWEHDLPEKDLKLADYHSSIADLSICLGTTLQIVPSGNLPLYTKRNGTGKMVICNLQPTKHDRKADLILNTYVDDVMIKLLEHLHLKLPAYNVDNDPTKNKNKDLLSWTISDSSVKQMQKLYQTQYLTLKRKSSFSYEQIKMKKKENTTINVIVNIK
;
A
#
# COMPACT_ATOMS: atom_id res chain seq x y z
N MET A 1 5.41 -3.62 22.64
CA MET A 1 6.44 -2.87 21.90
C MET A 1 6.41 -3.28 20.44
N SER A 2 6.45 -2.34 19.50
CA SER A 2 6.37 -2.61 18.05
C SER A 2 7.48 -3.54 17.52
N CYS A 3 8.71 -3.47 18.03
CA CYS A 3 9.80 -4.36 17.62
C CYS A 3 9.64 -5.81 18.09
N ASN A 4 8.76 -6.11 19.04
CA ASN A 4 8.59 -7.49 19.51
C ASN A 4 8.02 -8.40 18.40
N TYR A 5 7.38 -7.81 17.39
CA TYR A 5 6.96 -8.53 16.20
C TYR A 5 8.13 -9.25 15.52
N SER A 6 9.26 -8.58 15.32
CA SER A 6 10.40 -9.18 14.60
C SER A 6 11.04 -10.32 15.36
N ASP A 7 10.98 -10.30 16.69
CA ASP A 7 11.46 -11.37 17.55
C ASP A 7 10.60 -12.65 17.42
N GLY A 8 9.36 -12.53 16.92
CA GLY A 8 8.43 -13.65 16.72
C GLY A 8 8.53 -14.35 15.36
N LEU A 9 9.33 -13.80 14.43
CA LEU A 9 9.55 -14.34 13.09
C LEU A 9 10.57 -15.48 13.09
N SER A 10 10.44 -16.39 12.13
CA SER A 10 11.47 -17.39 11.87
C SER A 10 12.79 -16.72 11.43
N SER A 11 13.92 -17.39 11.70
CA SER A 11 15.22 -16.93 11.23
C SER A 11 15.23 -16.89 9.70
N TYR A 12 15.70 -15.79 9.12
CA TYR A 12 15.77 -15.64 7.67
C TYR A 12 16.98 -14.80 7.28
N GLU A 13 17.87 -15.38 6.47
CA GLU A 13 19.16 -14.76 6.15
C GLU A 13 19.01 -13.53 5.23
N ASN A 14 18.09 -13.59 4.27
CA ASN A 14 17.97 -12.56 3.25
C ASN A 14 17.01 -11.42 3.64
N LYS A 15 17.46 -10.49 4.47
CA LYS A 15 16.67 -9.29 4.83
C LYS A 15 16.66 -8.19 3.74
N GLY A 16 17.36 -8.40 2.61
CA GLY A 16 17.56 -7.42 1.54
C GLY A 16 18.66 -6.40 1.86
N LYS A 17 18.67 -5.29 1.11
CA LYS A 17 19.61 -4.17 1.33
C LYS A 17 19.12 -3.32 2.51
N VAL A 18 19.94 -3.22 3.55
CA VAL A 18 19.66 -2.51 4.81
C VAL A 18 20.61 -1.32 4.99
N GLY A 19 20.19 -0.31 5.74
CA GLY A 19 21.05 0.82 6.15
C GLY A 19 21.56 1.68 5.00
N LEU A 20 20.87 1.71 3.86
CA LEU A 20 21.25 2.61 2.76
C LEU A 20 21.16 4.07 3.20
N LYS A 21 22.05 4.91 2.67
CA LYS A 21 22.08 6.34 2.99
C LYS A 21 20.77 7.01 2.55
N GLU A 22 20.25 7.86 3.42
CA GLU A 22 19.11 8.73 3.11
C GLU A 22 19.55 9.88 2.20
N ILE A 23 18.66 10.27 1.31
CA ILE A 23 18.80 11.35 0.35
C ILE A 23 17.72 12.38 0.69
N PHE A 24 18.09 13.65 0.70
CA PHE A 24 17.19 14.77 0.91
C PHE A 24 17.32 15.72 -0.28
N GLU A 25 16.19 16.08 -0.89
CA GLU A 25 16.15 17.10 -1.92
C GLU A 25 15.82 18.49 -1.34
N PRO A 26 16.25 19.58 -1.98
CA PRO A 26 15.93 20.93 -1.51
C PRO A 26 14.42 21.21 -1.50
N GLU A 27 13.95 22.00 -0.54
CA GLU A 27 12.53 22.32 -0.34
C GLU A 27 11.84 22.94 -1.58
N GLU A 28 12.57 23.74 -2.36
CA GLU A 28 12.07 24.30 -3.61
C GLU A 28 11.79 23.21 -4.66
N SER A 29 12.65 22.19 -4.73
CA SER A 29 12.46 21.02 -5.60
C SER A 29 11.25 20.21 -5.15
N VAL A 30 11.12 19.94 -3.84
CA VAL A 30 9.97 19.24 -3.25
C VAL A 30 8.68 19.96 -3.66
N THR A 31 8.60 21.28 -3.41
CA THR A 31 7.40 22.08 -3.69
C THR A 31 6.98 22.00 -5.16
N LYS A 32 7.94 22.12 -6.09
CA LYS A 32 7.65 21.99 -7.54
C LYS A 32 7.14 20.61 -7.90
N LYS A 33 7.75 19.55 -7.37
CA LYS A 33 7.36 18.15 -7.64
C LYS A 33 6.01 17.80 -7.02
N VAL A 34 5.71 18.27 -5.81
CA VAL A 34 4.40 18.06 -5.16
C VAL A 34 3.29 18.77 -5.95
N LYS A 35 3.54 19.98 -6.45
CA LYS A 35 2.60 20.67 -7.35
C LYS A 35 2.34 19.88 -8.63
N GLU A 36 3.35 19.26 -9.21
CA GLU A 36 3.18 18.40 -10.39
C GLU A 36 2.41 17.11 -10.05
N LEU A 37 2.71 16.49 -8.90
CA LEU A 37 1.98 15.34 -8.38
C LEU A 37 0.49 15.66 -8.19
N ALA A 38 0.15 16.82 -7.64
CA ALA A 38 -1.23 17.26 -7.47
C ALA A 38 -1.98 17.36 -8.82
N LYS A 39 -1.31 17.84 -9.88
CA LYS A 39 -1.91 17.84 -11.24
C LYS A 39 -2.16 16.43 -11.75
N TRP A 40 -1.20 15.52 -11.55
CA TRP A 40 -1.36 14.13 -11.98
C TRP A 40 -2.52 13.46 -11.24
N ILE A 41 -2.66 13.68 -9.93
CA ILE A 41 -3.78 13.16 -9.14
C ILE A 41 -5.12 13.72 -9.65
N ASN A 42 -5.21 15.02 -9.92
CA ASN A 42 -6.45 15.62 -10.45
C ASN A 42 -6.80 15.14 -11.86
N SER A 43 -5.83 14.65 -12.63
CA SER A 43 -6.04 14.18 -14.00
C SER A 43 -6.19 12.66 -14.12
N ALA A 44 -5.83 11.92 -13.08
CA ALA A 44 -5.85 10.47 -13.04
C ALA A 44 -7.27 9.94 -12.88
N ASN A 45 -7.60 8.86 -13.60
CA ASN A 45 -8.88 8.19 -13.49
C ASN A 45 -8.89 7.13 -12.39
N HIS A 46 -7.72 6.57 -12.05
CA HIS A 46 -7.61 5.53 -11.03
C HIS A 46 -6.25 5.60 -10.34
N VAL A 47 -6.24 6.16 -9.12
CA VAL A 47 -5.02 6.37 -8.31
C VAL A 47 -4.89 5.27 -7.26
N VAL A 48 -3.72 4.61 -7.21
CA VAL A 48 -3.39 3.61 -6.19
C VAL A 48 -2.18 4.06 -5.39
N VAL A 49 -2.28 3.96 -4.06
CA VAL A 49 -1.16 4.28 -3.17
C VAL A 49 -0.60 3.00 -2.55
N HIS A 50 0.73 2.88 -2.56
CA HIS A 50 1.47 1.77 -1.99
C HIS A 50 2.24 2.25 -0.77
N THR A 51 1.94 1.72 0.41
CA THR A 51 2.55 2.17 1.66
C THR A 51 3.46 1.11 2.27
N GLY A 52 4.54 1.58 2.90
CA GLY A 52 5.44 0.75 3.71
C GLY A 52 5.80 1.44 5.03
N ALA A 53 6.69 0.82 5.79
CA ALA A 53 6.92 1.18 7.19
C ALA A 53 7.39 2.63 7.40
N GLY A 54 7.95 3.28 6.37
CA GLY A 54 8.37 4.67 6.41
C GLY A 54 7.25 5.65 6.79
N ILE A 55 5.98 5.35 6.46
CA ILE A 55 4.85 6.23 6.81
C ILE A 55 4.47 6.21 8.29
N SER A 56 5.00 5.26 9.06
CA SER A 56 4.72 5.06 10.48
C SER A 56 5.90 5.49 11.37
N THR A 57 7.01 5.93 10.78
CA THR A 57 8.21 6.34 11.52
C THR A 57 7.98 7.55 12.42
N SER A 58 7.20 8.54 11.96
CA SER A 58 6.81 9.70 12.76
C SER A 58 5.81 9.37 13.89
N ALA A 59 5.18 8.19 13.87
CA ALA A 59 4.39 7.66 14.99
C ALA A 59 5.25 6.95 16.04
N GLY A 60 6.58 6.87 15.86
CA GLY A 60 7.48 6.16 16.78
C GLY A 60 7.57 4.65 16.53
N ILE A 61 7.05 4.16 15.40
CA ILE A 61 7.25 2.78 14.96
C ILE A 61 8.47 2.73 14.03
N PRO A 62 9.55 2.01 14.37
CA PRO A 62 10.72 1.95 13.51
C PRO A 62 10.40 1.26 12.19
N ASP A 63 11.07 1.70 11.12
CA ASP A 63 11.03 0.96 9.86
C ASP A 63 11.90 -0.31 9.93
N PHE A 64 11.98 -1.02 8.81
CA PHE A 64 12.77 -2.24 8.72
C PHE A 64 14.21 -2.05 8.21
N ARG A 65 14.44 -1.12 7.27
CA ARG A 65 15.67 -1.05 6.46
C ARG A 65 16.35 0.32 6.45
N GLY A 66 15.74 1.31 7.10
CA GLY A 66 16.31 2.62 7.36
C GLY A 66 17.64 2.55 8.11
N PRO A 67 18.36 3.67 8.27
CA PRO A 67 19.61 3.71 9.03
C PRO A 67 19.48 3.15 10.45
N LYS A 68 18.30 3.30 11.07
CA LYS A 68 17.95 2.77 12.40
C LYS A 68 16.83 1.72 12.36
N GLY A 69 16.60 1.14 11.19
CA GLY A 69 15.55 0.13 10.99
C GLY A 69 15.87 -1.18 11.71
N VAL A 70 14.83 -1.98 11.97
CA VAL A 70 14.91 -3.25 12.71
C VAL A 70 16.01 -4.17 12.14
N TRP A 71 16.01 -4.44 10.83
CA TRP A 71 17.00 -5.33 10.19
C TRP A 71 18.39 -4.71 10.09
N THR A 72 18.47 -3.39 9.99
CA THR A 72 19.74 -2.67 9.98
C THR A 72 20.47 -2.81 11.31
N LEU A 73 19.72 -2.65 12.41
CA LEU A 73 20.26 -2.75 13.77
C LEU A 73 20.49 -4.21 14.19
N GLU A 74 19.62 -5.15 13.80
CA GLU A 74 19.85 -6.58 14.02
C GLU A 74 21.20 -7.04 13.47
N LYS A 75 21.55 -6.61 12.24
CA LYS A 75 22.85 -6.90 11.61
C LYS A 75 24.05 -6.37 12.40
N GLN A 76 23.83 -5.38 13.26
CA GLN A 76 24.84 -4.78 14.15
C GLN A 76 24.78 -5.35 15.57
N GLY A 77 23.90 -6.32 15.85
CA GLY A 77 23.65 -6.82 17.21
C GLY A 77 22.90 -5.82 18.11
N LEU A 78 22.21 -4.85 17.51
CA LEU A 78 21.49 -3.78 18.20
C LEU A 78 19.97 -3.92 18.01
N LYS A 79 19.19 -3.20 18.83
CA LYS A 79 17.73 -3.06 18.67
C LYS A 79 17.36 -1.58 18.55
N PRO A 80 16.24 -1.23 17.87
CA PRO A 80 15.76 0.15 17.82
C PRO A 80 15.49 0.72 19.21
N SER A 81 15.96 1.95 19.47
CA SER A 81 15.71 2.67 20.71
C SER A 81 14.30 3.27 20.80
N VAL A 82 13.76 3.70 19.65
CA VAL A 82 12.37 4.16 19.52
C VAL A 82 11.52 2.95 19.19
N ASN A 83 10.53 2.66 20.03
CA ASN A 83 9.77 1.43 19.96
C ASN A 83 8.43 1.57 20.68
N ILE A 84 7.57 2.49 20.22
CA ILE A 84 6.22 2.61 20.79
C ILE A 84 5.47 1.27 20.70
N SER A 85 4.52 1.03 21.60
CA SER A 85 3.63 -0.13 21.44
C SER A 85 2.69 0.09 20.24
N PHE A 86 2.27 -0.99 19.57
CA PHE A 86 1.27 -0.86 18.51
C PHE A 86 -0.03 -0.28 19.04
N ASP A 87 -0.42 -0.61 20.28
CA ASP A 87 -1.65 -0.11 20.92
C ASP A 87 -1.64 1.40 21.17
N ASP A 88 -0.47 1.99 21.45
CA ASP A 88 -0.31 3.40 21.80
C ASP A 88 0.04 4.29 20.61
N ALA A 89 0.60 3.72 19.54
CA ALA A 89 0.85 4.45 18.30
C ALA A 89 -0.44 5.07 17.77
N VAL A 90 -0.35 6.27 17.19
CA VAL A 90 -1.48 6.95 16.55
C VAL A 90 -1.20 7.17 15.06
N PRO A 91 -2.25 7.20 14.20
CA PRO A 91 -2.08 7.49 12.78
C PRO A 91 -1.32 8.79 12.54
N THR A 92 -0.33 8.76 11.64
CA THR A 92 0.46 9.93 11.25
C THR A 92 -0.33 10.88 10.34
N ASN A 93 0.23 12.07 10.08
CA ASN A 93 -0.35 13.01 9.11
C ASN A 93 -0.53 12.35 7.73
N THR A 94 0.41 11.50 7.31
CA THR A 94 0.27 10.70 6.08
C THR A 94 -0.96 9.79 6.12
N HIS A 95 -1.20 9.06 7.22
CA HIS A 95 -2.39 8.19 7.32
C HIS A 95 -3.69 8.99 7.25
N MET A 96 -3.76 10.13 7.96
CA MET A 96 -4.94 10.99 7.98
C MET A 96 -5.16 11.70 6.63
N ALA A 97 -4.10 12.09 5.94
CA ALA A 97 -4.18 12.65 4.59
C ALA A 97 -4.70 11.62 3.58
N LEU A 98 -4.23 10.36 3.67
CA LEU A 98 -4.71 9.29 2.80
C LEU A 98 -6.19 8.99 3.02
N LEU A 99 -6.67 9.00 4.27
CA LEU A 99 -8.09 8.88 4.59
C LEU A 99 -8.91 10.01 3.92
N GLU A 100 -8.48 11.26 4.07
CA GLU A 100 -9.16 12.40 3.46
C GLU A 100 -9.19 12.32 1.93
N MET A 101 -8.07 11.92 1.32
CA MET A 101 -7.99 11.79 -0.13
C MET A 101 -8.84 10.63 -0.67
N ILE A 102 -9.05 9.56 0.10
CA ILE A 102 -10.03 8.51 -0.23
C ILE A 102 -11.46 9.08 -0.14
N ASN A 103 -11.80 9.77 0.96
CA ASN A 103 -13.12 10.37 1.14
C ASN A 103 -13.45 11.41 0.05
N ALA A 104 -12.46 12.16 -0.41
CA ALA A 104 -12.57 13.13 -1.49
C ALA A 104 -12.52 12.51 -2.91
N GLY A 105 -12.41 11.19 -3.03
CA GLY A 105 -12.34 10.48 -4.32
C GLY A 105 -11.06 10.75 -5.13
N LYS A 106 -9.99 11.22 -4.48
CA LYS A 106 -8.67 11.49 -5.11
C LYS A 106 -7.79 10.24 -5.15
N ILE A 107 -7.97 9.32 -4.21
CA ILE A 107 -7.36 7.99 -4.20
C ILE A 107 -8.47 6.96 -4.31
N HIS A 108 -8.20 5.87 -5.03
CA HIS A 108 -9.19 4.81 -5.24
C HIS A 108 -8.86 3.57 -4.41
N TYR A 109 -7.58 3.32 -4.12
CA TYR A 109 -7.18 2.15 -3.36
C TYR A 109 -5.82 2.30 -2.68
N ILE A 110 -5.65 1.65 -1.55
CA ILE A 110 -4.38 1.57 -0.81
C ILE A 110 -3.91 0.12 -0.77
N VAL A 111 -2.64 -0.10 -1.10
CA VAL A 111 -1.96 -1.39 -0.93
C VAL A 111 -0.87 -1.22 0.12
N SER A 112 -1.06 -1.82 1.28
CA SER A 112 -0.10 -1.68 2.38
C SER A 112 0.71 -2.95 2.63
N GLN A 113 1.98 -2.74 2.96
CA GLN A 113 2.89 -3.74 3.53
C GLN A 113 2.95 -3.64 5.05
N ASN A 114 2.29 -2.65 5.66
CA ASN A 114 2.38 -2.41 7.08
C ASN A 114 1.45 -3.35 7.83
N ILE A 115 1.94 -3.81 8.98
CA ILE A 115 1.17 -4.61 9.93
C ILE A 115 0.67 -3.80 11.13
N ASP A 116 1.13 -2.56 11.27
CA ASP A 116 0.89 -1.71 12.46
C ASP A 116 -0.59 -1.38 12.72
N GLY A 117 -1.46 -1.59 11.73
CA GLY A 117 -2.89 -1.33 11.81
C GLY A 117 -3.27 0.15 11.79
N LEU A 118 -2.35 1.08 11.54
CA LEU A 118 -2.63 2.51 11.58
C LEU A 118 -3.57 2.99 10.45
N HIS A 119 -3.61 2.30 9.31
CA HIS A 119 -4.64 2.53 8.28
C HIS A 119 -6.04 2.15 8.79
N LEU A 120 -6.19 0.95 9.37
CA LEU A 120 -7.46 0.54 9.99
C LEU A 120 -7.88 1.52 11.09
N ARG A 121 -6.93 1.90 11.94
CA ARG A 121 -7.15 2.75 13.12
C ARG A 121 -7.40 4.22 12.78
N SER A 122 -6.97 4.71 11.62
CA SER A 122 -7.37 6.03 11.13
C SER A 122 -8.85 6.11 10.78
N GLY A 123 -9.53 4.96 10.63
CA GLY A 123 -10.91 4.86 10.18
C GLY A 123 -11.04 4.54 8.70
N LEU A 124 -9.95 4.15 8.02
CA LEU A 124 -9.99 3.77 6.61
C LEU A 124 -10.94 2.57 6.39
N PRO A 125 -11.89 2.67 5.46
CA PRO A 125 -12.79 1.56 5.14
C PRO A 125 -12.07 0.33 4.58
N ARG A 126 -12.50 -0.87 4.99
CA ARG A 126 -11.88 -2.14 4.57
C ARG A 126 -11.89 -2.37 3.05
N ASP A 127 -12.90 -1.86 2.36
CA ASP A 127 -13.06 -1.97 0.91
C ASP A 127 -12.09 -1.09 0.10
N HIS A 128 -11.29 -0.24 0.77
CA HIS A 128 -10.31 0.66 0.14
C HIS A 128 -8.85 0.27 0.41
N ILE A 129 -8.60 -0.87 1.06
CA ILE A 129 -7.25 -1.31 1.41
C ILE A 129 -7.01 -2.80 1.20
N SER A 130 -5.81 -3.15 0.73
CA SER A 130 -5.21 -4.49 0.85
C SER A 130 -4.09 -4.49 1.88
N GLU A 131 -4.18 -5.37 2.88
CA GLU A 131 -3.17 -5.54 3.94
C GLU A 131 -2.34 -6.79 3.63
N LEU A 132 -1.30 -6.64 2.82
CA LEU A 132 -0.61 -7.77 2.21
C LEU A 132 0.20 -8.62 3.20
N HIS A 133 0.60 -8.05 4.34
CA HIS A 133 1.44 -8.73 5.34
C HIS A 133 0.71 -9.00 6.65
N GLY A 134 -0.61 -8.80 6.68
CA GLY A 134 -1.46 -8.91 7.86
C GLY A 134 -1.63 -7.59 8.61
N ASN A 135 -2.29 -7.64 9.76
CA ASN A 135 -2.53 -6.49 10.63
C ASN A 135 -2.59 -6.96 12.09
N MET A 136 -1.79 -6.32 12.95
CA MET A 136 -1.63 -6.67 14.37
C MET A 136 -2.95 -6.66 15.14
N PHE A 137 -3.96 -5.95 14.69
CA PHE A 137 -5.27 -5.82 15.32
C PHE A 137 -6.34 -6.72 14.70
N THR A 138 -5.95 -7.68 13.85
CA THR A 138 -6.90 -8.54 13.15
C THR A 138 -6.62 -10.01 13.39
N GLU A 139 -7.69 -10.79 13.47
CA GLU A 139 -7.61 -12.25 13.57
C GLU A 139 -8.50 -12.89 12.52
N GLN A 140 -8.12 -14.07 12.01
CA GLN A 140 -8.87 -14.84 11.04
C GLN A 140 -9.29 -16.21 11.59
N CYS A 141 -10.55 -16.59 11.36
CA CYS A 141 -11.01 -17.94 11.66
C CYS A 141 -10.49 -18.95 10.63
N HIS A 142 -9.82 -20.01 11.07
CA HIS A 142 -9.30 -21.04 10.15
C HIS A 142 -10.38 -21.81 9.40
N VAL A 143 -11.61 -21.90 9.95
CA VAL A 143 -12.75 -22.63 9.36
C VAL A 143 -13.55 -21.75 8.42
N CYS A 144 -14.15 -20.65 8.91
CA CYS A 144 -15.04 -19.83 8.09
C CYS A 144 -14.33 -18.66 7.39
N LYS A 145 -13.02 -18.49 7.57
CA LYS A 145 -12.17 -17.47 6.95
C LYS A 145 -12.54 -16.01 7.24
N ARG A 146 -13.57 -15.76 8.05
CA ARG A 146 -13.98 -14.43 8.52
C ARG A 146 -12.89 -13.83 9.40
N GLN A 147 -12.63 -12.55 9.19
CA GLN A 147 -11.69 -11.73 9.95
C GLN A 147 -12.45 -10.78 10.87
N PHE A 148 -11.85 -10.50 12.03
CA PHE A 148 -12.40 -9.59 13.04
C PHE A 148 -11.32 -8.67 13.59
N VAL A 149 -11.70 -7.42 13.84
CA VAL A 149 -10.85 -6.41 14.47
C VAL A 149 -10.87 -6.60 15.98
N ARG A 150 -9.70 -6.46 16.61
CA ARG A 150 -9.49 -6.55 18.07
C ARG A 150 -9.11 -5.20 18.65
N LYS A 151 -9.34 -5.08 19.96
CA LYS A 151 -9.02 -3.85 20.72
C LYS A 151 -7.54 -3.70 21.01
N SER A 152 -6.80 -4.80 20.94
CA SER A 152 -5.37 -4.83 21.23
C SER A 152 -4.61 -5.59 20.17
N ALA A 153 -3.34 -5.22 20.00
CA ALA A 153 -2.44 -5.91 19.11
C ALA A 153 -2.22 -7.37 19.55
N THR A 154 -2.11 -8.27 18.58
CA THR A 154 -1.73 -9.66 18.83
C THR A 154 -0.31 -9.75 19.39
N ILE A 155 -0.05 -10.83 20.13
CA ILE A 155 1.29 -11.15 20.66
C ILE A 155 2.00 -12.24 19.86
N SER A 156 1.35 -12.79 18.83
CA SER A 156 1.88 -13.87 18.00
C SER A 156 2.14 -13.42 16.56
N VAL A 157 2.97 -14.21 15.88
CA VAL A 157 3.41 -14.00 14.51
C VAL A 157 3.46 -15.34 13.80
N GLY A 158 3.09 -15.34 12.52
CA GLY A 158 3.18 -16.51 11.65
C GLY A 158 1.90 -17.33 11.67
N GLN A 159 0.75 -16.66 11.61
CA GLN A 159 -0.57 -17.29 11.57
C GLN A 159 -0.71 -18.37 12.65
N LYS A 160 -0.45 -18.00 13.91
CA LYS A 160 -0.53 -18.92 15.05
C LYS A 160 -1.95 -18.94 15.61
N CYS A 161 -2.36 -20.12 16.09
CA CYS A 161 -3.64 -20.29 16.76
C CYS A 161 -3.67 -19.51 18.07
N LEU A 162 -4.66 -18.64 18.24
CA LEU A 162 -4.82 -17.80 19.43
C LEU A 162 -5.66 -18.49 20.52
N ASN A 163 -6.17 -19.70 20.25
CA ASN A 163 -7.11 -20.42 21.10
C ASN A 163 -8.41 -19.66 21.43
N VAL A 164 -8.72 -18.60 20.68
CA VAL A 164 -9.97 -17.84 20.78
C VAL A 164 -11.03 -18.49 19.88
N PRO A 165 -12.28 -18.73 20.36
CA PRO A 165 -13.36 -19.24 19.53
C PRO A 165 -13.77 -18.24 18.46
N CYS A 166 -14.19 -18.72 17.29
CA CYS A 166 -14.75 -17.88 16.25
C CYS A 166 -16.06 -17.25 16.74
N PRO A 167 -16.18 -15.91 16.76
CA PRO A 167 -17.37 -15.21 17.26
C PRO A 167 -18.54 -15.29 16.28
N SER A 168 -18.35 -15.94 15.14
CA SER A 168 -19.24 -15.76 14.01
C SER A 168 -20.35 -16.80 13.95
N ILE A 169 -21.55 -16.30 13.70
CA ILE A 169 -22.77 -17.11 13.58
C ILE A 169 -23.01 -17.43 12.10
N LYS A 170 -23.41 -18.66 11.80
CA LYS A 170 -23.79 -19.11 10.44
C LYS A 170 -25.23 -18.70 10.15
N VAL A 171 -25.63 -18.72 8.88
CA VAL A 171 -26.99 -18.35 8.43
C VAL A 171 -28.10 -19.15 9.13
N ASN A 172 -27.82 -20.39 9.53
CA ASN A 172 -28.75 -21.24 10.30
C ASN A 172 -28.63 -21.07 11.82
N SER A 173 -28.19 -19.91 12.29
CA SER A 173 -27.99 -19.54 13.71
C SER A 173 -27.00 -20.42 14.48
N ARG A 174 -26.27 -21.33 13.83
CA ARG A 174 -25.24 -22.14 14.49
C ARG A 174 -23.93 -21.37 14.60
N ALA A 175 -23.32 -21.38 15.78
CA ALA A 175 -21.99 -20.83 15.98
C ALA A 175 -20.94 -21.57 15.12
N CYS A 176 -19.97 -20.82 14.59
CA CYS A 176 -18.80 -21.40 13.98
C CYS A 176 -17.95 -22.12 15.03
N ARG A 177 -17.54 -23.37 14.77
CA ARG A 177 -16.68 -24.15 15.67
C ARG A 177 -15.18 -23.93 15.41
N GLY A 178 -14.83 -22.92 14.64
CA GLY A 178 -13.44 -22.59 14.35
C GLY A 178 -12.76 -21.84 15.49
N LYS A 179 -11.44 -21.79 15.42
CA LYS A 179 -10.56 -20.97 16.26
C LYS A 179 -9.96 -19.84 15.46
N MET A 180 -9.66 -18.75 16.13
CA MET A 180 -9.01 -17.57 15.57
C MET A 180 -7.49 -17.74 15.55
N TYR A 181 -6.90 -17.18 14.50
CA TYR A 181 -5.47 -17.17 14.22
C TYR A 181 -5.06 -15.72 13.96
N ASP A 182 -3.83 -15.32 14.31
CA ASP A 182 -3.32 -14.03 13.87
C ASP A 182 -3.21 -13.99 12.34
N THR A 183 -3.21 -12.79 11.76
CA THR A 183 -3.11 -12.61 10.30
C THR A 183 -1.68 -12.34 9.84
N ILE A 184 -0.71 -12.34 10.76
CA ILE A 184 0.63 -11.85 10.47
C ILE A 184 1.44 -12.94 9.79
N LEU A 185 2.08 -12.57 8.68
CA LEU A 185 2.90 -13.50 7.92
C LEU A 185 4.27 -13.71 8.57
N ASP A 186 4.72 -14.96 8.57
CA ASP A 186 6.14 -15.31 8.64
C ASP A 186 6.73 -15.39 7.22
N TRP A 187 8.05 -15.53 7.09
CA TRP A 187 8.77 -15.44 5.81
C TRP A 187 8.27 -16.40 4.72
N GLU A 188 7.87 -17.62 5.08
CA GLU A 188 7.44 -18.66 4.14
C GLU A 188 5.94 -18.69 3.89
N HIS A 189 5.16 -17.80 4.53
CA HIS A 189 3.72 -17.76 4.31
C HIS A 189 3.37 -17.10 2.99
N ASP A 190 2.34 -17.66 2.34
CA ASP A 190 1.69 -17.01 1.20
C ASP A 190 0.97 -15.73 1.63
N LEU A 191 0.95 -14.75 0.73
CA LEU A 191 0.15 -13.54 0.90
C LEU A 191 -1.36 -13.87 0.90
N PRO A 192 -2.19 -13.12 1.64
CA PRO A 192 -3.63 -13.32 1.67
C PRO A 192 -4.25 -13.15 0.27
N GLU A 193 -4.85 -14.23 -0.25
CA GLU A 193 -5.29 -14.35 -1.64
C GLU A 193 -6.23 -13.21 -2.09
N LYS A 194 -7.20 -12.83 -1.26
CA LYS A 194 -8.18 -11.78 -1.60
C LYS A 194 -7.54 -10.40 -1.65
N ASP A 195 -6.73 -10.06 -0.65
CA ASP A 195 -5.99 -8.80 -0.62
C ASP A 195 -5.01 -8.71 -1.80
N LEU A 196 -4.29 -9.80 -2.10
CA LEU A 196 -3.37 -9.83 -3.24
C LEU A 196 -4.10 -9.67 -4.59
N LYS A 197 -5.25 -10.34 -4.77
CA LYS A 197 -6.09 -10.19 -5.98
C LYS A 197 -6.59 -8.76 -6.16
N LEU A 198 -7.13 -8.14 -5.10
CA LEU A 198 -7.60 -6.75 -5.17
C LEU A 198 -6.44 -5.80 -5.45
N ALA A 199 -5.29 -5.99 -4.79
CA ALA A 199 -4.10 -5.19 -5.01
C ALA A 199 -3.61 -5.31 -6.47
N ASP A 200 -3.58 -6.53 -7.02
CA ASP A 200 -3.23 -6.78 -8.43
C ASP A 200 -4.20 -6.06 -9.38
N TYR A 201 -5.52 -6.22 -9.20
CA TYR A 201 -6.53 -5.61 -10.05
C TYR A 201 -6.47 -4.10 -10.03
N HIS A 202 -6.45 -3.48 -8.85
CA HIS A 202 -6.36 -2.03 -8.71
C HIS A 202 -5.05 -1.50 -9.31
N SER A 203 -3.90 -2.11 -9.01
CA SER A 203 -2.61 -1.66 -9.53
C SER A 203 -2.51 -1.78 -11.05
N SER A 204 -3.16 -2.80 -11.64
CA SER A 204 -3.14 -3.05 -13.08
C SER A 204 -4.02 -2.09 -13.89
N ILE A 205 -5.13 -1.61 -13.31
CA ILE A 205 -5.97 -0.59 -13.97
C ILE A 205 -5.55 0.85 -13.66
N ALA A 206 -4.74 1.06 -12.62
CA ALA A 206 -4.28 2.37 -12.23
C ALA A 206 -3.56 3.08 -13.38
N ASP A 207 -3.82 4.38 -13.53
CA ASP A 207 -3.05 5.28 -14.38
C ASP A 207 -2.07 6.15 -13.56
N LEU A 208 -2.18 6.12 -12.24
CA LEU A 208 -1.18 6.67 -11.32
C LEU A 208 -0.97 5.76 -10.10
N SER A 209 0.28 5.31 -9.90
CA SER A 209 0.72 4.63 -8.67
C SER A 209 1.65 5.52 -7.87
N ILE A 210 1.43 5.63 -6.55
CA ILE A 210 2.24 6.45 -5.65
C ILE A 210 2.79 5.57 -4.52
N CYS A 211 4.11 5.45 -4.41
CA CYS A 211 4.76 4.67 -3.36
C CYS A 211 5.22 5.60 -2.23
N LEU A 212 4.82 5.33 -0.99
CA LEU A 212 5.15 6.13 0.19
C LEU A 212 5.87 5.26 1.22
N GLY A 213 7.10 5.64 1.59
CA GLY A 213 7.81 5.02 2.71
C GLY A 213 8.10 3.52 2.54
N THR A 214 8.35 3.05 1.32
CA THR A 214 8.68 1.66 1.03
C THR A 214 9.90 1.55 0.13
N THR A 215 10.83 0.65 0.46
CA THR A 215 12.01 0.37 -0.38
C THR A 215 11.69 -0.55 -1.56
N LEU A 216 10.45 -1.06 -1.65
CA LEU A 216 9.97 -1.94 -2.73
C LEU A 216 10.77 -3.24 -2.90
N GLN A 217 11.39 -3.74 -1.83
CA GLN A 217 12.29 -4.90 -1.91
C GLN A 217 11.56 -6.25 -1.81
N ILE A 218 10.46 -6.31 -1.05
CA ILE A 218 9.67 -7.53 -0.84
C ILE A 218 8.78 -7.79 -2.05
N VAL A 219 8.80 -9.01 -2.57
CA VAL A 219 8.01 -9.45 -3.73
C VAL A 219 6.95 -10.43 -3.23
N PRO A 220 5.70 -10.39 -3.75
CA PRO A 220 5.23 -9.60 -4.90
C PRO A 220 4.88 -8.14 -4.59
N SER A 221 4.71 -7.74 -3.33
CA SER A 221 4.18 -6.43 -2.92
C SER A 221 4.89 -5.23 -3.58
N GLY A 222 6.22 -5.23 -3.61
CA GLY A 222 7.05 -4.18 -4.17
C GLY A 222 7.00 -4.09 -5.69
N ASN A 223 6.57 -5.14 -6.39
CA ASN A 223 6.42 -5.14 -7.85
C ASN A 223 5.04 -4.60 -8.29
N LEU A 224 4.03 -4.58 -7.42
CA LEU A 224 2.67 -4.14 -7.77
C LEU A 224 2.59 -2.72 -8.37
N PRO A 225 3.33 -1.71 -7.88
CA PRO A 225 3.33 -0.38 -8.50
C PRO A 225 3.76 -0.36 -9.98
N LEU A 226 4.56 -1.35 -10.40
CA LEU A 226 5.01 -1.45 -11.79
C LEU A 226 3.86 -1.81 -12.74
N TYR A 227 2.75 -2.33 -12.22
CA TYR A 227 1.63 -2.78 -13.06
C TYR A 227 0.94 -1.61 -13.74
N THR A 228 0.94 -0.43 -13.11
CA THR A 228 0.48 0.84 -13.69
C THR A 228 1.26 1.20 -14.95
N LYS A 229 2.54 0.82 -15.04
CA LYS A 229 3.37 1.08 -16.23
C LYS A 229 3.08 0.13 -17.40
N ARG A 230 2.40 -1.02 -17.17
CA ARG A 230 2.16 -2.04 -18.22
C ARG A 230 1.37 -1.51 -19.41
N ASN A 231 0.51 -0.51 -19.17
CA ASN A 231 -0.32 0.10 -20.20
C ASN A 231 0.40 1.21 -20.98
N GLY A 232 1.68 1.48 -20.71
CA GLY A 232 2.53 2.45 -21.41
C GLY A 232 2.28 3.92 -21.07
N THR A 233 1.08 4.27 -20.56
CA THR A 233 0.70 5.65 -20.24
C THR A 233 0.68 5.95 -18.74
N GLY A 234 0.61 4.92 -17.89
CA GLY A 234 0.53 5.10 -16.44
C GLY A 234 1.82 5.71 -15.87
N LYS A 235 1.66 6.44 -14.76
CA LYS A 235 2.77 7.08 -14.05
C LYS A 235 3.03 6.42 -12.71
N MET A 236 4.30 6.34 -12.33
CA MET A 236 4.75 5.83 -11.04
C MET A 236 5.51 6.93 -10.30
N VAL A 237 5.09 7.20 -9.07
CA VAL A 237 5.70 8.18 -8.17
C VAL A 237 6.29 7.43 -6.98
N ILE A 238 7.46 7.84 -6.52
CA ILE A 238 8.09 7.27 -5.33
C ILE A 238 8.45 8.42 -4.38
N CYS A 239 7.93 8.38 -3.16
CA CYS A 239 8.37 9.22 -2.05
C CYS A 239 9.07 8.35 -1.00
N ASN A 240 10.39 8.44 -0.93
CA ASN A 240 11.19 7.66 0.02
C ASN A 240 12.54 8.34 0.28
N LEU A 241 13.01 8.32 1.52
CA LEU A 241 14.32 8.87 1.88
C LEU A 241 15.48 8.02 1.34
N GLN A 242 15.32 6.70 1.28
CA GLN A 242 16.33 5.79 0.75
C GLN A 242 16.07 5.44 -0.73
N PRO A 243 17.09 5.06 -1.50
CA PRO A 243 16.89 4.44 -2.80
C PRO A 243 15.96 3.23 -2.74
N THR A 244 15.12 3.07 -3.75
CA THR A 244 14.21 1.92 -3.84
C THR A 244 14.64 0.95 -4.94
N LYS A 245 14.09 -0.27 -4.92
CA LYS A 245 14.33 -1.27 -5.98
C LYS A 245 13.93 -0.78 -7.37
N HIS A 246 13.01 0.20 -7.47
CA HIS A 246 12.35 0.57 -8.71
C HIS A 246 12.50 2.05 -9.11
N ASP A 247 13.48 2.76 -8.54
CA ASP A 247 13.73 4.19 -8.85
C ASP A 247 13.81 4.45 -10.37
N ARG A 248 14.50 3.59 -11.13
CA ARG A 248 14.64 3.71 -12.60
C ARG A 248 13.32 3.59 -13.38
N LYS A 249 12.22 3.19 -12.73
CA LYS A 249 10.89 3.04 -13.35
C LYS A 249 9.95 4.17 -12.95
N ALA A 250 10.32 5.01 -11.98
CA ALA A 250 9.52 6.13 -11.53
C ALA A 250 9.56 7.29 -12.53
N ASP A 251 8.42 7.93 -12.73
CA ASP A 251 8.28 9.18 -13.47
C ASP A 251 8.56 10.40 -12.58
N LEU A 252 8.44 10.23 -11.26
CA LEU A 252 8.73 11.24 -10.24
C LEU A 252 9.28 10.59 -8.97
N ILE A 253 10.38 11.11 -8.45
CA ILE A 253 10.95 10.70 -7.15
C ILE A 253 10.99 11.92 -6.24
N LEU A 254 10.48 11.76 -5.02
CA LEU A 254 10.50 12.70 -3.91
C LEU A 254 11.38 12.12 -2.80
N ASN A 255 12.52 12.75 -2.54
CA ASN A 255 13.44 12.36 -1.47
C ASN A 255 13.29 13.33 -0.30
N THR A 256 12.22 13.17 0.46
CA THR A 256 11.91 13.95 1.67
C THR A 256 10.96 13.16 2.57
N TYR A 257 10.56 13.73 3.71
CA TYR A 257 9.57 13.11 4.60
C TYR A 257 8.19 13.04 3.95
N VAL A 258 7.54 11.88 4.10
CA VAL A 258 6.20 11.63 3.53
C VAL A 258 5.14 12.55 4.14
N ASP A 259 5.23 12.89 5.43
CA ASP A 259 4.29 13.81 6.08
C ASP A 259 4.32 15.20 5.43
N ASP A 260 5.52 15.73 5.13
CA ASP A 260 5.69 17.02 4.48
C ASP A 260 5.09 17.02 3.06
N VAL A 261 5.30 15.93 2.31
CA VAL A 261 4.71 15.75 0.97
C VAL A 261 3.19 15.72 1.05
N MET A 262 2.62 14.96 1.98
CA MET A 262 1.18 14.78 2.09
C MET A 262 0.48 16.08 2.53
N ILE A 263 1.07 16.83 3.47
CA ILE A 263 0.52 18.14 3.90
C ILE A 263 0.46 19.11 2.71
N LYS A 264 1.57 19.30 2.00
CA LYS A 264 1.64 20.17 0.81
C LYS A 264 0.71 19.69 -0.31
N LEU A 265 0.55 18.37 -0.44
CA LEU A 265 -0.33 17.79 -1.43
C LEU A 265 -1.81 18.11 -1.14
N LEU A 266 -2.24 18.00 0.12
CA LEU A 266 -3.60 18.39 0.51
C LEU A 266 -3.87 19.88 0.22
N GLU A 267 -2.90 20.76 0.50
CA GLU A 267 -3.02 22.19 0.17
C GLU A 267 -3.27 22.42 -1.33
N HIS A 268 -2.48 21.77 -2.20
CA HIS A 268 -2.66 21.86 -3.65
C HIS A 268 -3.94 21.19 -4.18
N LEU A 269 -4.50 20.24 -3.43
CA LEU A 269 -5.77 19.60 -3.75
C LEU A 269 -6.98 20.31 -3.11
N HIS A 270 -6.73 21.40 -2.36
CA HIS A 270 -7.74 22.14 -1.60
C HIS A 270 -8.50 21.27 -0.58
N LEU A 271 -7.79 20.32 0.01
CA LEU A 271 -8.29 19.44 1.08
C LEU A 271 -7.67 19.87 2.42
N LYS A 272 -8.39 19.63 3.51
CA LYS A 272 -7.89 19.90 4.87
C LYS A 272 -7.40 18.61 5.48
N LEU A 273 -6.27 18.65 6.18
CA LEU A 273 -5.80 17.50 6.96
C LEU A 273 -6.75 17.27 8.14
N PRO A 274 -7.49 16.14 8.21
CA PRO A 274 -8.30 15.84 9.37
C PRO A 274 -7.40 15.47 10.56
N ALA A 275 -7.79 15.92 11.75
CA ALA A 275 -7.17 15.44 12.98
C ALA A 275 -7.60 13.99 13.26
N TYR A 276 -6.69 13.18 13.80
CA TYR A 276 -7.05 11.85 14.29
C TYR A 276 -8.06 11.98 15.44
N ASN A 277 -9.17 11.25 15.34
CA ASN A 277 -10.18 11.17 16.39
C ASN A 277 -10.28 9.71 16.87
N VAL A 278 -9.98 9.51 18.15
CA VAL A 278 -10.02 8.20 18.82
C VAL A 278 -11.40 7.53 18.79
N ASP A 279 -12.48 8.31 18.72
CA ASP A 279 -13.85 7.77 18.64
C ASP A 279 -14.13 7.05 17.31
N ASN A 280 -13.39 7.43 16.27
CA ASN A 280 -13.44 6.81 14.96
C ASN A 280 -12.50 5.59 14.83
N ASP A 281 -11.59 5.38 15.79
CA ASP A 281 -10.67 4.25 15.80
C ASP A 281 -11.43 2.93 16.11
N PRO A 282 -11.51 1.99 15.16
CA PRO A 282 -12.23 0.73 15.36
C PRO A 282 -11.69 -0.15 16.48
N THR A 283 -10.45 0.07 16.93
CA THR A 283 -9.82 -0.67 18.02
C THR A 283 -10.10 -0.06 19.40
N LYS A 284 -10.49 1.22 19.45
CA LYS A 284 -10.73 1.95 20.71
C LYS A 284 -12.21 2.13 21.03
N ASN A 285 -13.10 1.94 20.06
CA ASN A 285 -14.53 2.13 20.26
C ASN A 285 -15.11 1.13 21.29
N LYS A 286 -15.64 1.66 22.40
CA LYS A 286 -16.14 0.85 23.53
C LYS A 286 -17.53 0.25 23.28
N ASN A 287 -18.32 0.84 22.39
CA ASN A 287 -19.77 0.61 22.28
C ASN A 287 -20.21 -0.15 21.01
N LYS A 288 -19.29 -0.62 20.17
CA LYS A 288 -19.61 -1.36 18.95
C LYS A 288 -19.39 -2.85 19.12
N ASP A 289 -20.30 -3.64 18.54
CA ASP A 289 -20.11 -5.06 18.29
C ASP A 289 -18.77 -5.30 17.56
N LEU A 290 -18.26 -6.51 17.70
CA LEU A 290 -17.00 -6.92 17.09
C LEU A 290 -17.02 -6.66 15.57
N LEU A 291 -16.17 -5.73 15.12
CA LEU A 291 -16.13 -5.32 13.72
C LEU A 291 -15.57 -6.46 12.85
N SER A 292 -16.33 -6.85 11.83
CA SER A 292 -15.84 -7.73 10.77
C SER A 292 -14.87 -6.97 9.87
N TRP A 293 -13.70 -7.55 9.62
CA TRP A 293 -12.67 -7.05 8.70
C TRP A 293 -12.56 -7.90 7.42
N THR A 294 -13.57 -8.73 7.17
CA THR A 294 -13.56 -9.71 6.08
C THR A 294 -13.78 -9.05 4.72
N ILE A 295 -12.91 -9.31 3.73
CA ILE A 295 -13.19 -8.99 2.33
C ILE A 295 -14.31 -9.87 1.79
N SER A 296 -15.37 -9.24 1.29
CA SER A 296 -16.49 -9.92 0.66
C SER A 296 -16.11 -10.50 -0.72
N ASP A 297 -16.65 -11.67 -1.06
CA ASP A 297 -16.45 -12.25 -2.41
C ASP A 297 -17.07 -11.37 -3.51
N SER A 298 -18.14 -10.64 -3.18
CA SER A 298 -18.76 -9.67 -4.07
C SER A 298 -17.82 -8.54 -4.46
N SER A 299 -17.07 -7.98 -3.50
CA SER A 299 -16.08 -6.91 -3.76
C SER A 299 -15.00 -7.41 -4.72
N VAL A 300 -14.49 -8.62 -4.51
CA VAL A 300 -13.48 -9.23 -5.40
C VAL A 300 -14.04 -9.44 -6.81
N LYS A 301 -15.25 -9.99 -6.93
CA LYS A 301 -15.90 -10.21 -8.24
C LYS A 301 -16.20 -8.92 -8.98
N GLN A 302 -16.66 -7.88 -8.28
CA GLN A 302 -16.92 -6.57 -8.85
C GLN A 302 -15.63 -5.95 -9.41
N MET A 303 -14.55 -5.99 -8.61
CA MET A 303 -13.27 -5.46 -9.05
C MET A 303 -12.67 -6.27 -10.20
N GLN A 304 -12.82 -7.60 -10.18
CA GLN A 304 -12.41 -8.47 -11.29
C GLN A 304 -13.11 -8.09 -12.60
N LYS A 305 -14.43 -7.82 -12.56
CA LYS A 305 -15.20 -7.39 -13.73
C LYS A 305 -14.72 -6.04 -14.26
N LEU A 306 -14.43 -5.09 -13.36
CA LEU A 306 -13.89 -3.79 -13.72
C LEU A 306 -12.51 -3.94 -14.37
N TYR A 307 -11.62 -4.72 -13.76
CA TYR A 307 -10.30 -5.05 -14.29
C TYR A 307 -10.41 -5.65 -15.69
N GLN A 308 -11.24 -6.66 -15.91
CA GLN A 308 -11.42 -7.28 -17.23
C GLN A 308 -11.90 -6.26 -18.27
N THR A 309 -12.84 -5.40 -17.91
CA THR A 309 -13.40 -4.38 -18.82
C THR A 309 -12.37 -3.33 -19.21
N GLN A 310 -11.64 -2.78 -18.22
CA GLN A 310 -10.64 -1.75 -18.47
C GLN A 310 -9.39 -2.32 -19.13
N TYR A 311 -8.91 -3.49 -18.70
CA TYR A 311 -7.75 -4.16 -19.30
C TYR A 311 -7.97 -4.49 -20.78
N LEU A 312 -9.15 -5.00 -21.16
CA LEU A 312 -9.49 -5.21 -22.57
C LEU A 312 -9.51 -3.90 -23.36
N THR A 313 -10.02 -2.82 -22.76
CA THR A 313 -10.02 -1.48 -23.37
C THR A 313 -8.60 -0.96 -23.58
N LEU A 314 -7.72 -1.14 -22.61
CA LEU A 314 -6.32 -0.74 -22.66
C LEU A 314 -5.56 -1.55 -23.73
N LYS A 315 -5.77 -2.86 -23.79
CA LYS A 315 -5.17 -3.72 -24.83
C LYS A 315 -5.61 -3.28 -26.24
N ARG A 316 -6.89 -2.96 -26.44
CA ARG A 316 -7.41 -2.43 -27.73
C ARG A 316 -6.81 -1.06 -28.09
N LYS A 317 -6.65 -0.16 -27.11
CA LYS A 317 -5.99 1.15 -27.33
C LYS A 317 -4.52 1.00 -27.69
N SER A 318 -3.80 0.07 -27.05
CA SER A 318 -2.40 -0.21 -27.39
C SER A 318 -2.23 -0.80 -28.80
N SER A 319 -3.12 -1.69 -29.23
CA SER A 319 -3.08 -2.25 -30.60
C SER A 319 -3.40 -1.19 -31.64
N PHE A 320 -4.41 -0.34 -31.39
CA PHE A 320 -4.79 0.75 -32.28
C PHE A 320 -3.70 1.83 -32.40
N SER A 321 -3.06 2.19 -31.28
CA SER A 321 -1.90 3.09 -31.28
C SER A 321 -0.73 2.52 -32.09
N TYR A 322 -0.44 1.22 -31.94
CA TYR A 322 0.60 0.55 -32.72
C TYR A 322 0.28 0.53 -34.23
N GLU A 323 -0.98 0.27 -34.61
CA GLU A 323 -1.43 0.32 -35.99
C GLU A 323 -1.35 1.74 -36.59
N GLN A 324 -1.74 2.78 -35.84
CA GLN A 324 -1.60 4.17 -36.27
C GLN A 324 -0.14 4.60 -36.44
N ILE A 325 0.75 4.17 -35.54
CA ILE A 325 2.21 4.39 -35.67
C ILE A 325 2.75 3.67 -36.91
N LYS A 326 2.27 2.46 -37.20
CA LYS A 326 2.64 1.70 -38.40
C LYS A 326 2.14 2.36 -39.69
N MET A 327 0.91 2.91 -39.69
CA MET A 327 0.35 3.65 -40.83
C MET A 327 1.10 4.96 -41.09
N LYS A 328 1.37 5.77 -40.05
CA LYS A 328 2.18 7.00 -40.18
C LYS A 328 3.61 6.74 -40.66
N LYS A 329 4.23 5.64 -40.23
CA LYS A 329 5.53 5.22 -40.77
C LYS A 329 5.43 4.89 -42.26
N LYS A 330 4.38 4.18 -42.70
CA LYS A 330 4.17 3.86 -44.13
C LYS A 330 3.96 5.12 -44.99
N GLU A 331 3.22 6.10 -44.50
CA GLU A 331 3.01 7.38 -45.21
C GLU A 331 4.33 8.18 -45.33
N ASN A 332 5.13 8.25 -44.26
CA ASN A 332 6.42 8.94 -44.30
C ASN A 332 7.48 8.23 -45.18
N THR A 333 7.41 6.90 -45.38
CA THR A 333 8.31 6.20 -46.33
C THR A 333 7.93 6.44 -47.79
N THR A 334 6.67 6.82 -48.07
CA THR A 334 6.19 6.98 -49.45
C THR A 334 6.53 8.38 -50.02
N ILE A 335 6.87 9.35 -49.16
CA ILE A 335 7.14 10.75 -49.56
C ILE A 335 8.63 11.02 -49.89
N ASN A 336 9.56 10.11 -49.57
CA ASN A 336 11.01 10.32 -49.78
C ASN A 336 11.63 9.54 -50.97
N VAL A 337 10.84 9.10 -51.94
CA VAL A 337 11.37 8.40 -53.13
C VAL A 337 10.92 9.06 -54.44
N ILE A 338 11.03 10.38 -54.56
CA ILE A 338 11.13 11.05 -55.86
C ILE A 338 12.10 12.23 -55.67
N VAL A 339 12.94 12.48 -56.67
CA VAL A 339 13.89 13.62 -56.82
C VAL A 339 15.34 13.33 -56.43
N ASN A 340 16.09 12.66 -57.31
CA ASN A 340 17.10 13.30 -58.16
C ASN A 340 17.97 12.26 -58.89
N ILE A 341 17.69 12.06 -60.18
CA ILE A 341 18.69 11.65 -61.16
C ILE A 341 18.49 12.55 -62.37
N LYS A 342 19.37 13.55 -62.51
CA LYS A 342 19.91 14.04 -63.77
C LYS A 342 21.18 14.82 -63.49
#